data_AF-A0A7V6Q219-F1
#
_entry.id   AF-A0A7V6Q219-F1
#
_cell.length_a   1.000
_cell.length_b   1.000
_cell.length_c   1.000
_cell.angle_alpha   90.00
_cell.angle_beta   90.00
_cell.angle_gamma   90.00
#
_symmetry.space_group_name_H-M   'P 1'
#
loop_
_entity.id
_entity.type
_entity.pdbx_description
1 polymer ?
#
loop_
_entity_poly.entity_id
_entity_poly.type
_entity_poly.pdbx_seq_one_letter_code
_entity_poly.pdbx_strand_id
1 'polypeptide(L)'
;NCFADPGISAAREICDIPVAGPGESAMALALLLGHKFSIISVKKNVVSMFEIKARAIGLTKKLASIEYINISVSELERDRTKTVNEVVKSIEKAVKEKCAEVIILGCTGMLLI
;
A
#
# COMPACT_ATOMS: atom_id res chain seq x y z
N ASN A 1 -9.18 10.21 1.94
CA ASN A 1 -8.54 8.97 2.45
C ASN A 1 -7.45 8.54 1.47
N CYS A 2 -6.17 8.48 1.87
CA CYS A 2 -5.03 8.19 0.98
C CYS A 2 -3.98 7.33 1.70
N PHE A 3 -3.52 6.24 1.06
CA PHE A 3 -2.53 5.31 1.62
C PHE A 3 -1.17 5.95 1.96
N ALA A 4 -0.85 7.08 1.32
CA ALA A 4 0.38 7.82 1.62
C ALA A 4 0.36 8.52 3.01
N ASP A 5 -0.77 8.54 3.71
CA ASP A 5 -1.01 9.27 4.97
C ASP A 5 -0.46 10.71 4.94
N PRO A 6 -0.86 11.54 3.96
CA PRO A 6 -0.35 12.91 3.86
C PRO A 6 -0.76 13.70 5.10
N GLY A 7 0.22 14.41 5.70
CA GLY A 7 -0.02 15.29 6.84
C GLY A 7 -0.31 14.58 8.17
N ILE A 8 -0.15 13.25 8.26
CA ILE A 8 -0.48 12.50 9.49
C ILE A 8 0.32 12.98 10.71
N SER A 9 1.61 13.31 10.54
CA SER A 9 2.44 13.84 11.62
C SER A 9 1.95 15.20 12.09
N ALA A 10 1.64 16.11 11.17
CA ALA A 10 1.09 17.43 11.51
C ALA A 10 -0.29 17.32 12.18
N ALA A 11 -1.13 16.39 11.72
CA ALA A 11 -2.43 16.12 12.35
C ALA A 11 -2.26 15.66 13.81
N ARG A 12 -1.26 14.83 14.10
CA ARG A 12 -0.93 14.40 15.48
C ARG A 12 -0.43 15.54 16.37
N GLU A 13 0.15 16.59 15.81
CA GLU A 13 0.63 17.75 16.59
C GLU A 13 -0.51 18.66 17.03
N ILE A 14 -1.60 18.73 16.26
CA ILE A 14 -2.70 19.69 16.48
C ILE A 14 -3.96 19.05 17.08
N CYS A 15 -4.08 17.72 17.06
CA CYS A 15 -5.26 17.02 17.53
C CYS A 15 -5.06 16.43 18.93
N ASP A 16 -6.05 16.61 19.80
CA ASP A 16 -6.09 16.01 21.15
C ASP A 16 -6.60 14.54 21.16
N ILE A 17 -6.78 13.95 19.98
CA ILE A 17 -7.24 12.57 19.80
C ILE A 17 -6.23 11.76 18.97
N PRO A 18 -6.19 10.42 19.13
CA PRO A 18 -5.33 9.58 18.31
C PRO A 18 -5.63 9.73 16.83
N VAL A 19 -4.59 9.95 16.01
CA VAL A 19 -4.69 10.03 14.55
C VAL A 19 -3.93 8.86 13.93
N ALA A 20 -4.65 8.05 13.16
CA ALA A 20 -4.11 6.90 12.45
C ALA A 20 -4.34 7.05 10.94
N GLY A 21 -3.26 6.87 10.17
CA GLY A 21 -3.29 6.85 8.71
C GLY A 21 -3.63 5.45 8.18
N PRO A 22 -4.38 5.33 7.07
CA PRO A 22 -4.65 4.03 6.43
C PRO A 22 -3.39 3.24 6.07
N GLY A 23 -2.32 3.91 5.62
CA GLY A 23 -1.07 3.27 5.19
C GLY A 23 -0.32 2.60 6.33
N GLU A 24 0.03 3.37 7.37
CA GLU A 24 0.67 2.83 8.57
C GLU A 24 -0.20 1.76 9.27
N SER A 25 -1.53 1.94 9.29
CA SER A 25 -2.45 0.99 9.91
C SER A 25 -2.49 -0.33 9.14
N ALA A 26 -2.54 -0.27 7.81
CA ALA A 26 -2.51 -1.48 6.98
C ALA A 26 -1.18 -2.22 7.09
N MET A 27 -0.05 -1.49 7.12
CA MET A 27 1.27 -2.10 7.31
C MET A 27 1.40 -2.77 8.68
N ALA A 28 0.89 -2.14 9.75
CA ALA A 28 0.88 -2.72 11.08
C ALA A 28 0.00 -3.97 11.15
N LEU A 29 -1.21 -3.91 10.58
CA LEU A 29 -2.14 -5.05 10.54
C LEU A 29 -1.55 -6.25 9.79
N ALA A 30 -0.80 -6.00 8.70
CA ALA A 30 -0.18 -7.06 7.92
C ALA A 30 0.79 -7.93 8.74
N LEU A 31 1.41 -7.38 9.81
CA LEU A 31 2.33 -8.13 10.67
C LEU A 31 1.63 -9.21 11.51
N LEU A 32 0.32 -9.09 11.70
CA LEU A 32 -0.48 -10.11 12.39
C LEU A 32 -0.83 -11.29 11.47
N LEU A 33 -0.71 -11.11 10.15
CA LEU A 33 -1.17 -12.06 9.15
C LEU A 33 -0.03 -12.84 8.49
N GLY A 34 1.21 -12.34 8.56
CA GLY A 34 2.37 -13.02 7.98
C GLY A 34 3.68 -12.32 8.29
N HIS A 35 4.78 -12.97 7.93
CA HIS A 35 6.13 -12.51 8.24
C HIS A 35 6.60 -11.36 7.34
N LYS A 36 6.20 -11.36 6.06
CA LYS A 36 6.48 -10.28 5.10
C LYS A 36 5.24 -9.88 4.30
N PHE A 37 5.14 -8.60 3.98
CA PHE A 37 4.06 -8.05 3.17
C PHE A 37 4.58 -7.33 1.93
N SER A 38 3.75 -7.24 0.90
CA SER A 38 3.99 -6.40 -0.28
C SER A 38 2.85 -5.42 -0.50
N ILE A 39 3.17 -4.28 -1.09
CA ILE A 39 2.21 -3.21 -1.40
C ILE A 39 1.99 -3.18 -2.91
N ILE A 40 0.73 -3.20 -3.37
CA ILE A 40 0.36 -3.04 -4.77
C ILE A 40 -0.11 -1.61 -5.01
N SER A 41 0.62 -0.83 -5.78
CA SER A 41 0.37 0.58 -6.03
C SER A 41 -0.14 0.87 -7.44
N VAL A 42 -0.58 2.11 -7.69
CA VAL A 42 -1.07 2.60 -8.99
C VAL A 42 0.06 2.90 -9.97
N LYS A 43 1.11 3.59 -9.51
CA LYS A 43 2.19 4.10 -10.36
C LYS A 43 3.55 3.87 -9.73
N LYS A 44 4.58 3.79 -10.57
CA LYS A 44 5.98 3.64 -10.14
C LYS A 44 6.50 4.81 -9.31
N ASN A 45 6.05 6.04 -9.58
CA ASN A 45 6.59 7.24 -8.94
C ASN A 45 6.31 7.35 -7.43
N VAL A 46 5.34 6.60 -6.91
CA VAL A 46 5.02 6.58 -5.47
C VAL A 46 5.72 5.46 -4.70
N VAL A 47 6.50 4.61 -5.38
CA VAL A 47 7.21 3.50 -4.73
C VAL A 47 8.15 4.00 -3.64
N SER A 48 9.00 4.98 -3.94
CA SER A 48 9.94 5.55 -2.97
C SER A 48 9.25 6.16 -1.75
N MET A 49 8.06 6.74 -1.95
CA MET A 49 7.26 7.30 -0.87
C MET A 49 6.82 6.21 0.13
N PHE A 50 6.44 5.03 -0.35
CA PHE A 50 6.05 3.92 0.51
C PHE A 50 7.25 3.25 1.17
N GLU A 51 8.42 3.20 0.52
CA GLU A 51 9.66 2.75 1.15
C GLU A 51 10.06 3.67 2.31
N ILE A 52 9.98 4.98 2.12
CA ILE A 52 10.25 5.99 3.16
C ILE A 52 9.27 5.81 4.31
N LYS A 53 7.97 5.61 4.03
CA LYS A 53 6.97 5.36 5.06
C LYS A 53 7.25 4.10 5.86
N ALA A 54 7.49 2.97 5.18
CA ALA A 54 7.82 1.71 5.84
C ALA A 54 9.08 1.84 6.71
N ARG A 55 10.06 2.64 6.28
CA ARG A 55 11.24 2.98 7.08
C ARG A 55 10.90 3.81 8.31
N ALA A 56 10.08 4.84 8.16
CA ALA A 56 9.69 5.74 9.25
C ALA A 56 8.99 4.99 10.40
N ILE A 57 8.25 3.92 10.10
CA ILE A 57 7.58 3.08 11.10
C ILE A 57 8.33 1.78 11.44
N GLY A 58 9.59 1.65 11.02
CA GLY A 58 10.45 0.52 11.40
C GLY A 58 10.17 -0.82 10.69
N LEU A 59 9.41 -0.81 9.60
CA LEU A 59 8.95 -2.01 8.89
C LEU A 59 9.72 -2.33 7.60
N THR A 60 10.85 -1.67 7.33
CA THR A 60 11.66 -1.93 6.12
C THR A 60 12.02 -3.41 5.94
N LYS A 61 12.34 -4.14 7.02
CA LYS A 61 12.69 -5.57 6.94
C LYS A 61 11.48 -6.49 6.68
N LYS A 62 10.27 -5.98 6.92
CA LYS A 62 9.00 -6.70 6.74
C LYS A 62 8.37 -6.43 5.36
N LEU A 63 8.77 -5.34 4.71
CA LEU A 63 8.40 -5.03 3.33
C LEU A 63 9.18 -5.93 2.35
N ALA A 64 8.49 -6.88 1.72
CA ALA A 64 9.05 -7.76 0.69
C ALA A 64 9.25 -7.03 -0.64
N SER A 65 8.22 -6.34 -1.12
CA SER A 65 8.29 -5.52 -2.33
C SER A 65 7.18 -4.48 -2.40
N ILE A 66 7.32 -3.57 -3.36
CA ILE A 66 6.25 -2.68 -3.79
C ILE A 66 6.11 -2.88 -5.30
N GLU A 67 4.96 -3.41 -5.72
CA GLU A 67 4.63 -3.59 -7.13
C GLU A 67 3.64 -2.50 -7.57
N TYR A 68 3.44 -2.34 -8.88
CA TYR A 68 2.52 -1.34 -9.42
C TYR A 68 1.85 -1.79 -10.71
N ILE A 69 0.62 -1.33 -10.93
CA ILE A 69 -0.23 -1.75 -12.06
C ILE A 69 -0.21 -0.79 -13.25
N ASN A 70 0.53 0.32 -13.18
CA ASN A 70 0.61 1.35 -14.23
C ASN A 70 -0.75 1.91 -14.69
N ILE A 71 -1.74 1.92 -13.81
CA ILE A 71 -3.08 2.49 -14.06
C ILE A 71 -3.22 3.72 -13.15
N SER A 72 -3.66 4.86 -13.70
CA SER A 72 -3.86 6.06 -12.88
C SER A 72 -5.09 5.92 -11.97
N VAL A 73 -5.12 6.66 -10.86
CA VAL A 73 -6.25 6.62 -9.91
C VAL A 73 -7.58 6.93 -10.60
N SER A 74 -7.60 7.89 -11.53
CA SER A 74 -8.78 8.28 -12.31
C SER A 74 -9.27 7.22 -13.31
N GLU A 75 -8.47 6.20 -13.58
CA GLU A 75 -8.80 5.13 -14.53
C GLU A 75 -9.21 3.82 -13.85
N LEU A 76 -9.00 3.69 -12.54
CA LEU A 76 -9.26 2.44 -11.79
C LEU A 76 -10.71 1.94 -11.98
N GLU A 77 -11.67 2.87 -11.98
CA GLU A 77 -13.10 2.58 -12.08
C GLU A 77 -13.60 2.49 -13.53
N ARG A 78 -12.83 2.98 -14.51
CA ARG A 78 -13.27 3.01 -15.93
C ARG A 78 -13.34 1.61 -16.52
N ASP A 79 -12.41 0.74 -16.13
CA ASP A 79 -12.35 -0.65 -16.54
C ASP A 79 -11.91 -1.51 -15.36
N ARG A 80 -12.90 -1.87 -14.52
CA ARG A 80 -12.69 -2.65 -13.30
C ARG A 80 -12.05 -4.00 -13.59
N THR A 81 -12.48 -4.67 -14.66
CA THR A 81 -11.95 -5.98 -15.05
C THR A 81 -10.47 -5.90 -15.37
N LYS A 82 -10.06 -4.90 -16.16
CA LYS A 82 -8.65 -4.66 -16.45
C LYS A 82 -7.86 -4.34 -15.19
N THR A 83 -8.37 -3.48 -14.32
CA THR A 83 -7.72 -3.13 -13.06
C THR A 83 -7.50 -4.36 -12.17
N VAL A 84 -8.53 -5.19 -11.97
CA VAL A 84 -8.43 -6.44 -11.20
C VAL A 84 -7.39 -7.37 -11.82
N ASN A 85 -7.40 -7.55 -13.14
CA ASN A 85 -6.43 -8.41 -13.81
C ASN A 85 -4.97 -7.94 -13.58
N GLU A 86 -4.68 -6.65 -13.67
CA GLU A 86 -3.33 -6.13 -13.42
C GLU A 86 -2.94 -6.21 -11.94
N VAL A 87 -3.89 -6.02 -11.02
CA VAL A 87 -3.67 -6.23 -9.58
C VAL A 87 -3.32 -7.69 -9.31
N VAL A 88 -4.09 -8.64 -9.85
CA VAL A 88 -3.84 -10.09 -9.68
C VAL A 88 -2.46 -10.47 -10.21
N LYS A 89 -2.07 -10.00 -11.41
CA LYS A 89 -0.72 -10.23 -11.95
C LYS A 89 0.38 -9.71 -11.01
N SER A 90 0.18 -8.53 -10.45
CA SER A 90 1.14 -7.93 -9.50
C SER A 90 1.20 -8.69 -8.19
N ILE A 91 0.08 -9.21 -7.71
CA ILE A 91 -0.01 -10.08 -6.53
C ILE A 91 0.75 -11.38 -6.78
N GLU A 92 0.51 -12.05 -7.92
CA GLU A 92 1.20 -13.29 -8.24
C GLU A 92 2.72 -13.10 -8.27
N LYS A 93 3.19 -11.99 -8.85
CA LYS A 93 4.60 -11.61 -8.85
C LYS A 93 5.13 -11.40 -7.43
N ALA A 94 4.42 -10.64 -6.60
CA ALA A 94 4.82 -10.39 -5.21
C ALA A 94 4.92 -11.69 -4.39
N VAL A 95 3.98 -12.62 -4.57
CA VAL A 95 4.00 -13.91 -3.87
C VAL A 95 5.12 -14.81 -4.40
N LYS A 96 5.17 -15.04 -5.72
CA LYS A 96 6.07 -16.02 -6.34
C LYS A 96 7.54 -15.58 -6.35
N GLU A 97 7.80 -14.29 -6.60
CA GLU A 97 9.17 -13.78 -6.79
C GLU A 97 9.73 -13.04 -5.59
N LYS A 98 8.86 -12.48 -4.73
CA LYS A 98 9.28 -11.62 -3.60
C LYS A 98 8.99 -12.22 -2.23
N CYS A 99 8.36 -13.40 -2.19
CA CYS A 99 7.98 -14.10 -0.97
C CYS A 99 7.08 -13.27 -0.06
N ALA A 100 6.14 -12.52 -0.65
CA ALA A 100 5.09 -11.85 0.11
C ALA A 100 4.08 -12.88 0.64
N GLU A 101 3.77 -12.82 1.93
CA GLU A 101 2.73 -13.63 2.57
C GLU A 101 1.43 -12.86 2.72
N VAL A 102 1.53 -11.52 2.78
CA VAL A 102 0.39 -10.61 2.92
C VAL A 102 0.45 -9.54 1.84
N ILE A 103 -0.70 -9.21 1.27
CA ILE A 103 -0.83 -8.19 0.24
C ILE A 103 -1.60 -7.00 0.79
N ILE A 104 -1.07 -5.80 0.57
CA ILE A 104 -1.72 -4.53 0.89
C ILE A 104 -2.03 -3.79 -0.41
N LEU A 105 -3.28 -3.37 -0.58
CA LEU A 105 -3.66 -2.47 -1.67
C LEU A 105 -3.22 -1.04 -1.32
N GLY A 106 -2.20 -0.55 -2.00
CA GLY A 106 -1.52 0.73 -1.75
C GLY A 106 -2.27 1.96 -2.28
N CYS A 107 -3.55 1.82 -2.63
CA CYS A 107 -4.40 2.92 -3.03
C CYS A 107 -5.81 2.68 -2.48
N THR A 108 -6.35 3.66 -1.77
CA THR A 108 -7.71 3.62 -1.22
C THR A 108 -8.78 3.57 -2.30
N GLY A 109 -8.48 4.03 -3.52
CA GLY A 109 -9.35 3.86 -4.69
C GLY A 109 -9.51 2.40 -5.14
N MET A 110 -8.66 1.49 -4.66
CA MET A 110 -8.79 0.04 -4.91
C MET A 110 -9.73 -0.66 -3.92
N LEU A 111 -10.39 0.05 -3.00
CA LEU A 111 -11.40 -0.57 -2.13
C LEU A 111 -12.67 -0.97 -2.89
N LEU A 112 -12.87 -0.41 -4.08
CA LEU A 112 -14.09 -0.56 -4.88
C LEU A 112 -13.93 -1.53 -6.06
N ILE A 113 -12.72 -2.08 -6.27
CA ILE A 113 -12.43 -3.01 -7.37
C ILE A 113 -12.63 -4.46 -6.98
#